data_AF-A0A965TWE4-F1
#
_entry.id   AF-A0A965TWE4-F1
#
_cell.length_a   1.000
_cell.length_b   1.000
_cell.length_c   1.000
_cell.angle_alpha   90.00
_cell.angle_beta   90.00
_cell.angle_gamma   90.00
#
_symmetry.space_group_name_H-M   'P 1'
#
loop_
_entity.id
_entity.type
_entity.pdbx_description
1 polymer ?
#
loop_
_entity_poly.entity_id
_entity_poly.type
_entity_poly.pdbx_seq_one_letter_code
_entity_poly.pdbx_strand_id
1 'polypeptide(L)'
;MRNEQTSIEFEITENKRLRKELDEQIQEVKKLPATRERSITITKLQEAVMWLGMDLKRLGEQNPYPSSKDPNTGAVIEPTADGLKF
;
A
#
# COMPACT_ATOMS: atom_id res chain seq x y z
N MET A 1 8.99 -5.56 26.49
CA MET A 1 10.25 -5.42 25.73
C MET A 1 9.98 -4.44 24.61
N ARG A 2 10.70 -3.31 24.58
CA ARG A 2 10.61 -2.34 23.48
C ARG A 2 11.31 -3.00 22.30
N ASN A 3 10.56 -3.51 21.33
CA ASN A 3 11.17 -3.97 20.08
C ASN A 3 11.70 -2.72 19.39
N GLU A 4 13.02 -2.65 19.37
CA GLU A 4 13.82 -1.69 18.63
C GLU A 4 13.24 -1.56 17.23
N GLN A 5 12.88 -0.32 16.88
CA GLN A 5 12.82 0.22 15.54
C GLN A 5 12.99 -0.86 14.46
N THR A 6 11.90 -1.48 14.02
CA THR A 6 11.96 -2.34 12.85
C THR A 6 12.50 -1.47 11.72
N SER A 7 13.71 -1.75 11.24
CA SER A 7 14.37 -0.91 10.23
C SER A 7 13.40 -0.64 9.06
N ILE A 8 13.39 0.57 8.51
CA ILE A 8 12.60 0.91 7.30
C ILE A 8 12.86 -0.13 6.19
N GLU A 9 14.08 -0.64 6.10
CA GLU A 9 14.45 -1.71 5.17
C GLU A 9 13.70 -3.02 5.43
N PHE A 10 13.51 -3.38 6.70
CA PHE A 10 12.70 -4.54 7.08
C PHE A 10 11.23 -4.33 6.72
N GLU A 11 10.65 -3.17 7.05
CA GLU A 11 9.26 -2.85 6.68
C GLU A 11 9.05 -2.95 5.15
N ILE A 12 9.98 -2.41 4.36
CA ILE A 12 9.95 -2.50 2.90
C ILE A 12 10.02 -3.95 2.43
N THR A 13 10.95 -4.73 2.99
CA THR A 13 11.17 -6.13 2.58
C THR A 13 9.97 -7.00 2.93
N GLU A 14 9.40 -6.84 4.12
CA GLU A 14 8.24 -7.59 4.57
C GLU A 14 6.98 -7.20 3.80
N ASN A 15 6.75 -5.91 3.52
CA ASN A 15 5.64 -5.49 2.66
C ASN A 15 5.73 -6.12 1.26
N LYS A 16 6.93 -6.18 0.67
CA LYS A 16 7.13 -6.84 -0.64
C LYS A 16 6.88 -8.34 -0.56
N ARG A 17 7.38 -9.01 0.48
CA ARG A 17 7.15 -10.46 0.72
C ARG A 17 5.66 -10.76 0.85
N LEU A 18 4.96 -10.04 1.73
CA LEU A 18 3.54 -10.24 1.99
C LEU A 18 2.68 -9.98 0.75
N ARG A 19 2.97 -8.95 -0.06
CA ARG A 19 2.25 -8.72 -1.32
C ARG A 19 2.35 -9.91 -2.27
N LYS A 20 3.55 -10.48 -2.43
CA LYS A 20 3.77 -11.66 -3.26
C LYS A 20 3.00 -12.87 -2.73
N GLU A 21 3.11 -13.16 -1.43
CA GLU A 21 2.43 -14.30 -0.80
C GLU A 21 0.90 -14.20 -0.93
N LEU A 22 0.34 -13.00 -0.73
CA LEU A 22 -1.10 -12.78 -0.88
C LEU A 22 -1.57 -12.91 -2.34
N ASP A 23 -0.77 -12.45 -3.31
CA ASP A 23 -1.04 -12.70 -4.73
C ASP A 23 -1.05 -14.19 -5.07
N GLU A 24 -0.13 -14.97 -4.50
CA GLU A 24 -0.13 -16.44 -4.63
C GLU A 24 -1.39 -17.05 -4.02
N GLN A 25 -1.80 -16.62 -2.81
CA GLN A 25 -3.06 -17.07 -2.19
C GLN A 25 -4.29 -16.70 -3.02
N ILE A 26 -4.31 -15.52 -3.67
CA ILE A 26 -5.39 -15.16 -4.61
C ILE A 26 -5.49 -16.19 -5.74
N GLN A 27 -4.35 -16.63 -6.30
CA GLN A 27 -4.36 -17.66 -7.35
C GLN A 27 -4.85 -19.01 -6.83
N GLU A 28 -4.49 -19.40 -5.60
CA GLU A 28 -4.99 -20.65 -5.00
C GLU A 28 -6.51 -20.61 -4.77
N VAL A 29 -7.05 -19.50 -4.26
CA VAL A 29 -8.51 -19.37 -4.08
C VAL A 29 -9.25 -19.41 -5.42
N LYS A 30 -8.67 -18.83 -6.49
CA LYS A 30 -9.24 -18.86 -7.84
C LYS A 30 -9.31 -20.26 -8.47
N LYS A 31 -8.50 -21.22 -8.01
CA LYS A 31 -8.56 -22.62 -8.48
C LYS A 31 -9.74 -23.40 -7.89
N LEU A 32 -10.36 -22.88 -6.82
CA LEU A 32 -11.50 -23.53 -6.18
C LEU A 32 -12.81 -23.18 -6.89
N PRO A 33 -13.88 -23.99 -6.73
CA PRO A 33 -15.20 -23.65 -7.27
C PRO A 33 -15.67 -22.29 -6.80
N ALA A 34 -16.21 -21.47 -7.70
CA ALA A 34 -16.68 -20.15 -7.35
C ALA A 34 -17.85 -20.21 -6.36
N THR A 35 -17.73 -19.48 -5.25
CA THR A 35 -18.83 -19.21 -4.30
C THR A 35 -18.77 -17.75 -3.89
N ARG A 36 -19.86 -17.23 -3.29
CA ARG A 36 -19.89 -15.86 -2.78
C ARG A 36 -18.77 -15.59 -1.78
N GLU A 37 -18.54 -16.53 -0.87
CA GLU A 37 -17.53 -16.44 0.19
C GLU A 37 -16.14 -16.36 -0.42
N ARG A 38 -15.83 -17.22 -1.41
CA ARG A 38 -14.54 -17.21 -2.11
C ARG A 38 -14.32 -15.93 -2.91
N SER A 39 -15.36 -15.39 -3.55
CA SER A 39 -15.27 -14.09 -4.21
C SER A 39 -14.93 -12.98 -3.22
N ILE A 40 -15.57 -12.96 -2.04
CA ILE A 40 -15.25 -12.00 -0.97
C ILE A 40 -13.82 -12.20 -0.47
N THR A 41 -13.36 -13.44 -0.30
CA THR A 41 -11.98 -13.74 0.08
C THR A 41 -11.00 -13.14 -0.93
N ILE A 42 -11.22 -13.34 -2.23
CA ILE A 42 -10.37 -12.77 -3.28
C ILE A 42 -10.35 -11.24 -3.18
N THR A 43 -11.51 -10.58 -3.06
CA THR A 43 -11.58 -9.12 -2.91
C THR A 43 -10.77 -8.64 -1.71
N LYS A 44 -10.89 -9.31 -0.56
CA LYS A 44 -10.18 -8.91 0.66
C LYS A 44 -8.67 -9.12 0.57
N LEU A 45 -8.22 -10.18 -0.09
CA LEU A 45 -6.80 -10.39 -0.37
C LEU A 45 -6.26 -9.30 -1.32
N GLN A 46 -7.01 -8.93 -2.35
CA GLN A 46 -6.63 -7.85 -3.27
C GLN A 46 -6.55 -6.49 -2.57
N GLU A 47 -7.52 -6.17 -1.70
CA GLU A 47 -7.47 -4.97 -0.86
C GLU A 47 -6.24 -4.97 0.05
N ALA A 48 -5.89 -6.11 0.67
CA ALA A 48 -4.69 -6.22 1.49
C ALA A 48 -3.40 -5.96 0.69
N VAL A 49 -3.27 -6.54 -0.51
CA VAL A 49 -2.13 -6.27 -1.42
C VAL A 49 -2.03 -4.78 -1.77
N MET A 50 -3.17 -4.12 -2.01
CA MET A 50 -3.23 -2.68 -2.29
C MET A 50 -2.75 -1.86 -1.08
N TRP A 51 -3.23 -2.17 0.13
CA TRP A 51 -2.85 -1.44 1.35
C TRP A 51 -1.36 -1.59 1.69
N LEU A 52 -0.77 -2.77 1.48
CA LEU A 52 0.67 -2.96 1.61
C LEU A 52 1.45 -2.14 0.56
N GLY A 53 0.88 -1.94 -0.63
CA GLY A 53 1.43 -1.02 -1.63
C GLY A 53 1.40 0.45 -1.19
N MET A 54 0.34 0.88 -0.52
CA MET A 54 0.24 2.23 0.06
C MET A 54 1.23 2.42 1.21
N ASP A 55 1.50 1.37 1.99
CA ASP A 55 2.50 1.45 3.05
C ASP A 55 3.93 1.56 2.50
N LEU A 56 4.25 0.85 1.40
CA LEU A 56 5.49 1.07 0.66
C LEU A 56 5.63 2.51 0.14
N LYS A 57 4.52 3.10 -0.32
CA LYS A 57 4.48 4.51 -0.74
C LYS A 57 4.81 5.44 0.43
N ARG A 58 4.19 5.23 1.61
CA ARG A 58 4.51 5.96 2.85
C ARG A 58 5.99 5.85 3.22
N LEU A 59 6.58 4.66 3.10
CA LEU A 59 7.99 4.40 3.44
C LEU A 59 8.97 5.01 2.44
N GLY A 60 8.56 5.18 1.18
CA GLY A 60 9.38 5.75 0.11
C GLY A 60 9.19 7.25 -0.12
N GLU A 61 8.14 7.88 0.44
CA GLU A 61 7.86 9.30 0.23
C GLU A 61 8.70 10.20 1.15
N GLN A 62 9.50 11.10 0.55
CA GLN A 62 9.65 12.43 1.12
C GLN A 62 8.35 13.18 0.85
N ASN A 63 7.73 13.79 1.88
CA ASN A 63 6.45 14.49 1.74
C ASN A 63 6.54 15.54 0.60
N PRO A 64 5.93 15.31 -0.57
CA PRO A 64 6.01 16.24 -1.69
C PRO A 64 5.13 17.48 -1.43
N TYR A 65 4.27 17.42 -0.41
CA TYR A 65 3.30 18.43 -0.09
C TYR A 65 3.35 18.86 1.38
N PRO A 66 4.46 19.47 1.82
CA PRO A 66 4.65 19.88 3.22
C PRO A 66 3.55 20.83 3.70
N SER A 67 2.94 21.59 2.79
CA SER A 67 1.94 22.58 3.14
C SER A 67 0.51 22.26 2.71
N SER A 68 0.24 21.15 2.04
CA SER A 68 -1.11 20.79 1.53
C SER A 68 -2.25 20.77 2.55
N LYS A 69 -1.93 20.70 3.85
CA LYS A 69 -2.92 20.71 4.94
C LYS A 69 -2.95 22.02 5.73
N ASP A 70 -2.10 22.98 5.39
CA ASP A 70 -2.06 24.29 6.04
C ASP A 70 -2.86 25.31 5.21
N PRO A 71 -4.05 25.75 5.66
CA PRO A 71 -4.86 26.71 4.92
C PRO A 71 -4.21 28.10 4.81
N ASN A 72 -3.11 28.35 5.53
CA ASN A 72 -2.41 29.64 5.51
C ASN A 72 -1.40 29.77 4.36
N THR A 73 -1.16 28.72 3.57
CA THR A 73 -0.23 28.77 2.42
C THR A 73 -0.87 29.34 1.14
N GLY A 74 -2.10 29.81 1.23
CA GLY A 74 -2.78 30.55 0.17
C GLY A 74 -3.23 29.66 -0.98
N ALA A 75 -3.21 30.20 -2.20
CA ALA A 75 -3.67 29.50 -3.42
C ALA A 75 -2.55 28.71 -4.13
N VAL A 76 -1.41 28.49 -3.46
CA VAL A 76 -0.29 27.75 -4.04
C VAL A 76 -0.65 26.27 -4.11
N ILE A 77 -0.74 25.74 -5.33
CA ILE A 77 -0.92 24.31 -5.57
C ILE A 77 0.47 23.72 -5.80
N GLU A 78 0.93 22.92 -4.85
CA GLU A 78 2.21 22.21 -4.96
C GLU A 78 2.14 21.21 -6.14
N PRO A 79 3.22 21.09 -6.95
CA PRO A 79 3.22 20.32 -8.19
C PRO A 79 2.97 18.84 -7.93
N THR A 80 2.22 18.20 -8.83
CA THR A 80 1.92 16.77 -8.70
C THR A 80 3.21 15.94 -8.68
N ALA A 81 3.36 15.07 -7.69
CA ALA A 81 4.50 14.14 -7.63
C ALA A 81 4.70 13.42 -8.98
N ASP A 82 5.96 13.39 -9.43
CA ASP A 82 6.32 12.92 -10.77
C ASP A 82 5.71 11.54 -11.08
N GLY A 83 4.96 11.45 -12.18
CA GLY A 83 4.44 10.19 -12.74
C GLY A 83 2.93 9.97 -12.64
N LEU A 84 2.18 10.81 -11.93
CA LEU A 84 0.71 10.80 -12.00
C LEU A 84 0.24 11.53 -13.26
N LYS A 85 0.13 10.79 -14.37
CA LYS A 85 -0.57 11.26 -15.57
C LYS A 85 -2.07 11.01 -15.39
N PHE A 86 -2.88 12.07 -15.53
CA PHE A 86 -4.34 11.98 -15.60
C PHE A 86 -4.80 11.34 -16.91
#